data_AF-A0A6I4IXD8-F1
#
_entry.id   AF-A0A6I4IXD8-F1
#
_cell.length_a   1.000
_cell.length_b   1.000
_cell.length_c   1.000
_cell.angle_alpha   90.00
_cell.angle_beta   90.00
_cell.angle_gamma   90.00
#
_symmetry.space_group_name_H-M   'P 1'
#
loop_
_entity.id
_entity.type
_entity.pdbx_description
1 polymer ?
#
loop_
_entity_poly.entity_id
_entity_poly.type
_entity_poly.pdbx_seq_one_letter_code
_entity_poly.pdbx_strand_id
1 'polypeptide(L)'
;MAGVVEDSWDPREWARSWTPSSERGRVQHGGFPPGLAGLHAGLGAAVLILLIGAAFAWFSRVPQGQPLASSSVVTPARASTGPTQVRRTLVLPQRSDLARALAVSGVPAEVAREVATAALPALAQSGDIRAVLTLTQLADGLRLDRLEASNGDSSGVVVERTHDGALSVSHVAAQLSRRIMVKHGTMDGDSFYSSAVAVGVPNSLISDFAKALAFDFNFQSEVAAGDAFEVAYAQSVNASGEAVGAPILLYASLTTESKSASVYRFAPDGGADEWFDSSGRSIVRALMRTPVDGARVTSKFGLRFHPILHFMKLHGGIDFAAPIGTPIYASGSGVIEWAAFKGANGNLVVLRHDNGWQTLYLHMNRFAPGIAPGARVSQGQQIGEIGTTGRSTGPHLHYEVHINGERVDPLGIQTEAGKTLEGAQLIAFEKLRDRIDVSRAAQTN
;
A
#
# COMPACT_ATOMS: atom_id res chain seq x y z
N MET A 1 -38.51 -2.70 -50.16
CA MET A 1 -37.09 -2.91 -50.54
C MET A 1 -36.28 -2.87 -49.26
N ALA A 2 -35.61 -3.97 -48.94
CA ALA A 2 -34.95 -4.21 -47.67
C ALA A 2 -33.70 -3.32 -47.51
N GLY A 3 -33.59 -2.64 -46.37
CA GLY A 3 -32.40 -1.91 -45.97
C GLY A 3 -31.32 -2.87 -45.50
N VAL A 4 -30.10 -2.60 -45.96
CA VAL A 4 -28.86 -3.25 -45.54
C VAL A 4 -28.67 -2.96 -44.05
N VAL A 5 -28.67 -4.01 -43.24
CA VAL A 5 -28.27 -3.98 -41.82
C VAL A 5 -26.77 -4.23 -41.80
N GLU A 6 -26.00 -3.19 -41.51
CA GLU A 6 -24.55 -3.29 -41.32
C GLU A 6 -24.30 -3.80 -39.90
N ASP A 7 -24.12 -5.13 -39.78
CA ASP A 7 -23.81 -5.81 -38.53
C ASP A 7 -22.34 -5.62 -38.14
N SER A 8 -22.12 -5.55 -36.83
CA SER A 8 -20.81 -5.28 -36.25
C SER A 8 -19.82 -6.44 -36.50
N TRP A 9 -18.77 -6.16 -37.28
CA TRP A 9 -17.46 -6.84 -37.26
C TRP A 9 -17.51 -8.38 -37.31
N ASP A 10 -17.60 -8.95 -38.53
CA ASP A 10 -17.49 -10.40 -38.79
C ASP A 10 -16.05 -10.79 -39.23
N PRO A 11 -15.30 -11.59 -38.46
CA PRO A 11 -13.94 -12.04 -38.82
C PRO A 11 -13.87 -13.15 -39.88
N ARG A 12 -15.01 -13.66 -40.38
CA ARG A 12 -15.06 -14.86 -41.25
C ARG A 12 -14.82 -14.61 -42.75
N GLU A 13 -14.54 -13.38 -43.14
CA GLU A 13 -14.15 -13.08 -44.53
C GLU A 13 -12.72 -13.55 -44.88
N TRP A 14 -11.93 -14.08 -43.93
CA TRP A 14 -10.49 -14.33 -44.14
C TRP A 14 -9.96 -15.77 -44.12
N ALA A 15 -10.75 -16.81 -43.81
CA ALA A 15 -10.20 -18.17 -43.75
C ALA A 15 -11.19 -19.27 -44.13
N ARG A 16 -11.45 -19.40 -45.43
CA ARG A 16 -11.92 -20.67 -46.01
C ARG A 16 -10.77 -21.66 -46.01
N SER A 17 -10.73 -22.53 -45.01
CA SER A 17 -10.37 -23.96 -45.09
C SER A 17 -9.90 -24.41 -43.71
N TRP A 18 -10.63 -25.33 -43.08
CA TRP A 18 -10.14 -26.60 -42.52
C TRP A 18 -11.14 -27.12 -41.47
N THR A 19 -11.57 -28.37 -41.59
CA THR A 19 -12.48 -29.07 -40.65
C THR A 19 -11.71 -30.08 -39.80
N PRO A 20 -12.03 -30.23 -38.49
CA PRO A 20 -11.35 -31.13 -37.57
C PRO A 20 -11.98 -32.54 -37.54
N SER A 21 -11.17 -33.56 -37.26
CA SER A 21 -11.63 -34.91 -36.91
C SER A 21 -11.54 -35.17 -35.40
N SER A 22 -12.57 -35.84 -34.92
CA SER A 22 -12.89 -36.27 -33.55
C SER A 22 -11.98 -37.35 -32.96
N GLU A 23 -11.94 -37.44 -31.61
CA GLU A 23 -12.37 -38.60 -30.77
C GLU A 23 -11.70 -38.56 -29.38
N ARG A 24 -12.48 -38.40 -28.31
CA ARG A 24 -13.00 -39.42 -27.36
C ARG A 24 -11.96 -40.06 -26.42
N GLY A 25 -12.26 -40.00 -25.12
CA GLY A 25 -11.67 -40.88 -24.11
C GLY A 25 -12.06 -40.51 -22.68
N ARG A 26 -13.11 -41.15 -22.16
CA ARG A 26 -13.65 -41.04 -20.80
C ARG A 26 -13.40 -42.37 -20.10
N VAL A 27 -12.80 -42.41 -18.91
CA VAL A 27 -12.89 -43.57 -18.00
C VAL A 27 -12.88 -43.10 -16.54
N GLN A 28 -13.57 -43.87 -15.71
CA GLN A 28 -14.09 -43.62 -14.37
C GLN A 28 -13.53 -44.67 -13.38
N HIS A 29 -13.55 -44.31 -12.09
CA HIS A 29 -13.78 -45.14 -10.87
C HIS A 29 -12.68 -45.94 -10.15
N GLY A 30 -12.82 -45.90 -8.81
CA GLY A 30 -12.32 -46.83 -7.78
C GLY A 30 -11.64 -46.05 -6.64
N GLY A 31 -11.93 -46.15 -5.33
CA GLY A 31 -12.76 -47.03 -4.50
C GLY A 31 -12.20 -46.91 -3.05
N PHE A 32 -13.04 -46.77 -2.03
CA PHE A 32 -12.71 -46.94 -0.59
C PHE A 32 -12.73 -48.46 -0.24
N PRO A 33 -12.24 -49.00 0.92
CA PRO A 33 -12.48 -48.54 2.32
C PRO A 33 -11.37 -48.96 3.36
N PRO A 34 -11.63 -49.33 4.65
CA PRO A 34 -11.26 -48.54 5.86
C PRO A 34 -10.56 -49.33 7.03
N GLY A 35 -10.40 -48.67 8.19
CA GLY A 35 -10.28 -49.27 9.56
C GLY A 35 -8.85 -49.41 10.11
N LEU A 36 -8.55 -49.49 11.41
CA LEU A 36 -9.19 -49.23 12.72
C LEU A 36 -8.09 -49.50 13.80
N ALA A 37 -8.09 -48.73 14.89
CA ALA A 37 -7.66 -49.02 16.28
C ALA A 37 -6.29 -49.67 16.65
N GLY A 38 -5.68 -49.14 17.73
CA GLY A 38 -4.70 -49.87 18.57
C GLY A 38 -3.83 -49.02 19.51
N LEU A 39 -4.14 -49.05 20.81
CA LEU A 39 -3.42 -48.44 21.95
C LEU A 39 -2.22 -49.29 22.45
N HIS A 40 -1.16 -48.67 22.99
CA HIS A 40 -0.78 -48.68 24.43
C HIS A 40 0.72 -48.43 24.72
N ALA A 41 0.93 -47.70 25.83
CA ALA A 41 2.01 -47.79 26.83
C ALA A 41 3.36 -47.08 26.58
N GLY A 42 3.67 -46.16 27.49
CA GLY A 42 4.98 -45.52 27.66
C GLY A 42 4.98 -44.49 28.80
N LEU A 43 4.81 -44.96 30.04
CA LEU A 43 5.03 -44.19 31.28
C LEU A 43 6.53 -44.13 31.58
N GLY A 44 7.07 -42.94 31.91
CA GLY A 44 8.39 -42.84 32.55
C GLY A 44 9.06 -41.47 32.54
N ALA A 45 9.01 -40.81 33.71
CA ALA A 45 9.97 -39.83 34.23
C ALA A 45 10.00 -38.40 33.66
N ALA A 46 9.52 -37.43 34.47
CA ALA A 46 10.27 -36.22 34.86
C ALA A 46 9.43 -35.32 35.80
N VAL A 47 9.37 -35.69 37.08
CA VAL A 47 9.10 -34.76 38.19
C VAL A 47 10.40 -34.67 38.99
N LEU A 48 11.26 -33.73 38.64
CA LEU A 48 12.29 -33.16 39.53
C LEU A 48 12.95 -31.98 38.82
N ILE A 49 12.55 -30.75 39.14
CA ILE A 49 13.33 -29.49 39.23
C ILE A 49 12.28 -28.43 39.60
N LEU A 50 11.97 -28.34 40.90
CA LEU A 50 11.22 -27.20 41.45
C LEU A 50 11.48 -27.00 42.94
N LEU A 51 12.68 -27.35 43.45
CA LEU A 51 13.06 -27.12 44.85
C LEU A 51 14.56 -26.82 45.03
N ILE A 52 15.14 -25.93 44.23
CA ILE A 52 16.42 -25.26 44.55
C ILE A 52 16.32 -23.80 44.07
N GLY A 53 15.68 -22.96 44.89
CA GLY A 53 15.53 -21.53 44.58
C GLY A 53 14.97 -20.68 45.72
N ALA A 54 14.64 -21.29 46.87
CA ALA A 54 14.05 -20.62 48.03
C ALA A 54 14.99 -20.54 49.26
N ALA A 55 16.29 -20.75 49.08
CA ALA A 55 17.28 -20.71 50.17
C ALA A 55 18.42 -19.68 49.99
N PHE A 56 18.34 -18.79 48.99
CA PHE A 56 19.34 -17.73 48.78
C PHE A 56 18.82 -16.31 49.05
N ALA A 57 17.55 -16.15 49.42
CA ALA A 57 16.89 -14.85 49.61
C ALA A 57 16.71 -14.42 51.09
N TRP A 58 17.38 -15.08 52.04
CA TRP A 58 17.27 -14.73 53.48
C TRP A 58 18.59 -14.25 54.13
N PHE A 59 19.76 -14.50 53.54
CA PHE A 59 21.06 -14.24 54.22
C PHE A 59 21.85 -12.99 53.81
N SER A 60 21.32 -12.12 52.93
CA SER A 60 22.02 -10.90 52.48
C SER A 60 21.46 -9.58 53.03
N ARG A 61 20.79 -9.59 54.20
CA ARG A 61 20.52 -8.36 54.96
C ARG A 61 21.74 -7.97 55.80
N VAL A 62 22.62 -7.17 55.21
CA VAL A 62 23.61 -6.39 55.98
C VAL A 62 22.85 -5.31 56.76
N PRO A 63 23.01 -5.19 58.10
CA PRO A 63 22.44 -4.07 58.83
C PRO A 63 23.23 -2.80 58.48
N GLN A 64 22.62 -1.88 57.75
CA GLN A 64 23.14 -0.51 57.67
C GLN A 64 22.87 0.17 59.02
N GLY A 65 23.94 0.40 59.79
CA GLY A 65 23.91 1.30 60.92
C GLY A 65 23.53 2.70 60.44
N GLN A 66 22.65 3.37 61.20
CA GLN A 66 22.33 4.78 61.00
C GLN A 66 23.63 5.60 61.00
N PRO A 67 23.94 6.37 59.94
CA PRO A 67 24.92 7.42 60.08
C PRO A 67 24.34 8.50 60.99
N LEU A 68 25.07 8.80 62.07
CA LEU A 68 24.87 9.98 62.90
C LEU A 68 24.77 11.21 62.00
N ALA A 69 23.77 12.05 62.26
CA ALA A 69 23.59 13.32 61.56
C ALA A 69 24.85 14.19 61.73
N SER A 70 25.68 14.22 60.69
CA SER A 70 26.68 15.26 60.53
C SER A 70 25.95 16.54 60.17
N SER A 71 25.76 17.42 61.14
CA SER A 71 25.33 18.80 60.92
C SER A 71 26.41 19.53 60.12
N SER A 72 26.41 19.37 58.80
CA SER A 72 27.14 20.27 57.91
C SER A 72 26.45 21.62 57.98
N VAL A 73 27.14 22.58 58.61
CA VAL A 73 26.81 24.00 58.46
C VAL A 73 26.84 24.31 56.97
N VAL A 74 25.66 24.46 56.38
CA VAL A 74 25.50 24.99 55.02
C VAL A 74 25.90 26.45 55.10
N THR A 75 27.16 26.74 54.79
CA THR A 75 27.55 28.09 54.33
C THR A 75 26.61 28.42 53.18
N PRO A 76 25.86 29.55 53.22
CA PRO A 76 25.01 29.90 52.09
C PRO A 76 25.90 30.00 50.86
N ALA A 77 25.65 29.13 49.88
CA ALA A 77 26.26 29.24 48.58
C ALA A 77 25.98 30.65 48.08
N ARG A 78 27.05 31.43 47.91
CA ARG A 78 26.98 32.75 47.29
C ARG A 78 26.24 32.56 45.97
N ALA A 79 25.05 33.17 45.84
CA ALA A 79 24.25 33.07 44.63
C ALA A 79 25.17 33.37 43.44
N SER A 80 25.28 32.43 42.50
CA SER A 80 26.01 32.68 41.27
C SER A 80 25.29 33.83 40.56
N THR A 81 25.92 34.99 40.51
CA THR A 81 25.49 36.14 39.71
C THR A 81 25.84 35.89 38.24
N GLY A 82 25.54 34.69 37.74
CA GLY A 82 25.63 34.37 36.33
C GLY A 82 24.40 34.90 35.60
N PRO A 83 24.52 35.28 34.32
CA PRO A 83 23.35 35.59 33.50
C PRO A 83 22.37 34.41 33.56
N THR A 84 21.10 34.69 33.85
CA THR A 84 20.07 33.66 33.90
C THR A 84 19.72 33.26 32.47
N GLN A 85 19.98 32.00 32.10
CA GLN A 85 19.56 31.45 30.82
C GLN A 85 18.13 30.90 30.89
N VAL A 86 17.36 31.18 29.84
CA VAL A 86 15.99 30.74 29.65
C VAL A 86 15.92 29.94 28.36
N ARG A 87 15.43 28.70 28.46
CA ARG A 87 15.18 27.85 27.28
C ARG A 87 13.69 27.92 26.92
N ARG A 88 13.38 28.17 25.64
CA ARG A 88 12.00 28.17 25.12
C ARG A 88 11.89 27.21 23.95
N THR A 89 10.76 26.52 23.84
CA THR A 89 10.46 25.66 22.69
C THR A 89 9.21 26.21 22.00
N LEU A 90 9.29 26.38 20.69
CA LEU A 90 8.22 26.81 19.82
C LEU A 90 7.95 25.72 18.78
N VAL A 91 6.69 25.55 18.39
CA VAL A 91 6.29 24.73 17.24
C VAL A 91 5.63 25.68 16.26
N LEU A 92 6.15 25.72 15.04
CA LEU A 92 5.75 26.65 14.00
C LEU A 92 5.16 25.86 12.83
N PRO A 93 3.96 26.21 12.34
CA PRO A 93 3.35 25.52 11.22
C PRO A 93 4.05 25.80 9.88
N GLN A 94 4.76 26.93 9.78
CA GLN A 94 5.46 27.36 8.57
C GLN A 94 6.78 28.05 8.91
N ARG A 95 7.80 27.85 8.06
CA ARG A 95 9.13 28.47 8.25
C ARG A 95 9.10 30.00 8.22
N SER A 96 8.15 30.59 7.49
CA SER A 96 7.96 32.04 7.39
C SER A 96 7.56 32.70 8.72
N ASP A 97 6.99 31.94 9.66
CA ASP A 97 6.58 32.47 10.96
C ASP A 97 7.74 32.62 11.94
N LEU A 98 8.91 32.07 11.63
CA LEU A 98 10.07 32.03 12.54
C LEU A 98 10.48 33.42 13.04
N ALA A 99 10.65 34.40 12.13
CA ALA A 99 11.04 35.75 12.52
C ALA A 99 10.04 36.40 13.49
N ARG A 100 8.74 36.24 13.21
CA ARG A 100 7.67 36.77 14.08
C ARG A 100 7.66 36.08 15.43
N ALA A 101 7.81 34.75 15.46
CA ALA A 101 7.79 33.97 16.69
C ALA A 101 9.00 34.24 17.60
N LEU A 102 10.19 34.46 17.02
CA LEU A 102 11.37 34.93 17.75
C LEU A 102 11.11 36.31 18.38
N ALA A 103 10.53 37.24 17.62
CA ALA A 103 10.23 38.58 18.11
C ALA A 103 9.21 38.56 19.27
N VAL A 104 8.13 37.78 19.14
CA VAL A 104 7.14 37.56 20.22
C VAL A 104 7.78 36.90 21.45
N SER A 105 8.84 36.12 21.25
CA SER A 105 9.62 35.52 22.35
C SER A 105 10.57 36.52 23.04
N GLY A 106 10.52 37.80 22.69
CA GLY A 106 11.31 38.87 23.32
C GLY A 106 12.69 39.08 22.69
N VAL A 107 12.97 38.46 21.53
CA VAL A 107 14.18 38.73 20.76
C VAL A 107 14.00 40.05 19.98
N PRO A 108 14.99 40.97 19.94
CA PRO A 108 14.89 42.20 19.16
C PRO A 108 14.55 41.94 17.69
N ALA A 109 13.67 42.75 17.11
CA ALA A 109 13.09 42.49 15.78
C ALA A 109 14.12 42.39 14.64
N GLU A 110 15.20 43.17 14.69
CA GLU A 110 16.30 43.08 13.72
C GLU A 110 17.04 41.73 13.84
N VAL A 111 17.39 41.33 15.08
CA VAL A 111 18.05 40.05 15.36
C VAL A 111 17.16 38.87 14.98
N ALA A 112 15.86 38.96 15.25
CA ALA A 112 14.89 37.94 14.87
C ALA A 112 14.82 37.75 13.35
N ARG A 113 14.85 38.84 12.57
CA ARG A 113 14.89 38.79 11.09
C ARG A 113 16.20 38.23 10.57
N GLU A 114 17.32 38.66 11.14
CA GLU A 114 18.66 38.19 10.78
C GLU A 114 18.79 36.68 10.99
N VAL A 115 18.48 36.20 12.19
CA VAL A 115 18.54 34.78 12.57
C VAL A 115 17.56 33.94 11.76
N ALA A 116 16.33 34.41 11.55
CA ALA A 116 15.39 33.70 10.71
C ALA A 116 15.88 33.60 9.26
N THR A 117 16.42 34.67 8.68
CA THR A 117 16.98 34.68 7.32
C THR A 117 18.11 33.67 7.17
N ALA A 118 18.99 33.57 8.18
CA ALA A 118 20.07 32.58 8.21
C ALA A 118 19.55 31.14 8.33
N ALA A 119 18.45 30.92 9.06
CA ALA A 119 17.89 29.59 9.30
C ALA A 119 17.01 29.07 8.14
N LEU A 120 16.27 29.95 7.47
CA LEU A 120 15.27 29.60 6.45
C LEU A 120 15.73 28.62 5.35
N PRO A 121 16.97 28.72 4.80
CA PRO A 121 17.43 27.81 3.74
C PRO A 121 17.48 26.33 4.16
N ALA A 122 17.65 26.05 5.45
CA ALA A 122 17.73 24.70 6.00
C ALA A 122 16.37 24.14 6.47
N LEU A 123 15.31 24.96 6.42
CA LEU A 123 13.99 24.61 6.92
C LEU A 123 13.04 24.27 5.78
N ALA A 124 12.24 23.21 5.99
CA ALA A 124 11.27 22.71 5.02
C ALA A 124 10.22 23.78 4.69
N GLN A 125 9.74 23.78 3.45
CA GLN A 125 8.71 24.74 3.01
C GLN A 125 7.35 24.47 3.65
N SER A 126 7.10 23.23 4.07
CA SER A 126 5.85 22.75 4.64
C SER A 126 6.13 21.80 5.79
N GLY A 127 5.21 21.75 6.75
CA GLY A 127 5.30 20.91 7.95
C GLY A 127 5.81 21.68 9.15
N ASP A 128 5.60 21.09 10.34
CA ASP A 128 5.93 21.72 11.60
C ASP A 128 7.45 21.86 11.77
N ILE A 129 7.86 23.02 12.27
CA ILE A 129 9.24 23.33 12.64
C ILE A 129 9.28 23.51 14.13
N ARG A 130 10.11 22.69 14.78
CA ARG A 130 10.40 22.85 16.19
C ARG A 130 11.60 23.78 16.34
N ALA A 131 11.41 24.90 17.03
CA ALA A 131 12.45 25.88 17.31
C ALA A 131 12.73 25.92 18.81
N VAL A 132 13.95 25.56 19.21
CA VAL A 132 14.44 25.66 20.58
C VAL A 132 15.36 26.85 20.69
N LEU A 133 15.02 27.79 21.56
CA LEU A 133 15.76 29.02 21.81
C LEU A 133 16.49 28.89 23.14
N THR A 134 17.77 29.24 23.15
CA THR A 134 18.53 29.53 24.38
C THR A 134 18.74 31.03 24.46
N LEU A 135 18.12 31.63 25.48
CA LEU A 135 18.10 33.08 25.68
C LEU A 135 18.85 33.42 26.97
N THR A 136 19.62 34.51 26.97
CA THR A 136 20.20 35.09 28.18
C THR A 136 19.40 36.31 28.61
N GLN A 137 19.00 36.36 29.89
CA GLN A 137 18.39 37.54 30.51
C GLN A 137 19.45 38.62 30.75
N LEU A 138 19.23 39.79 30.15
CA LEU A 138 19.99 41.02 30.37
C LEU A 138 19.15 42.03 31.18
N ALA A 139 19.79 43.12 31.62
CA ALA A 139 19.13 44.18 32.38
C ALA A 139 18.04 44.91 31.57
N ASP A 140 18.17 44.93 30.24
CA ASP A 140 17.36 45.69 29.28
C ASP A 140 16.57 44.79 28.31
N GLY A 141 16.64 43.45 28.45
CA GLY A 141 15.89 42.53 27.59
C GLY A 141 16.43 41.11 27.56
N LEU A 142 16.07 40.38 26.50
CA LEU A 142 16.55 39.03 26.23
C LEU A 142 17.50 39.04 25.03
N ARG A 143 18.64 38.37 25.16
CA ARG A 143 19.54 38.09 24.03
C ARG A 143 19.37 36.64 23.60
N LEU A 144 19.24 36.40 22.30
CA LEU A 144 19.29 35.06 21.73
C LEU A 144 20.74 34.62 21.57
N ASP A 145 21.13 33.57 22.29
CA ASP A 145 22.47 32.98 22.19
C ASP A 145 22.50 31.85 21.16
N ARG A 146 21.43 31.03 21.12
CA ARG A 146 21.30 29.87 20.22
C ARG A 146 19.85 29.67 19.78
N LEU A 147 19.68 29.36 18.50
CA LEU A 147 18.47 28.78 17.92
C LEU A 147 18.80 27.40 17.37
N GLU A 148 18.09 26.37 17.79
CA GLU A 148 18.04 25.07 17.14
C GLU A 148 16.67 24.93 16.47
N ALA A 149 16.61 25.00 15.15
CA ALA A 149 15.38 24.81 14.39
C ALA A 149 15.45 23.49 13.62
N SER A 150 14.50 22.60 13.86
CA SER A 150 14.45 21.26 13.25
C SER A 150 13.13 21.03 12.50
N ASN A 151 13.24 20.42 11.33
CA ASN A 151 12.15 19.88 10.53
C ASN A 151 11.64 18.55 11.11
N GLY A 152 10.51 18.04 10.62
CA GLY A 152 9.95 16.75 11.05
C GLY A 152 10.87 15.54 10.84
N ASP A 153 11.80 15.62 9.89
CA ASP A 153 12.82 14.59 9.63
C ASP A 153 14.07 14.72 10.54
N SER A 154 14.02 15.62 11.52
CA SER A 154 15.13 16.02 12.41
C SER A 154 16.32 16.69 11.70
N SER A 155 16.23 16.99 10.40
CA SER A 155 17.16 17.94 9.77
C SER A 155 16.88 19.36 10.22
N GLY A 156 17.79 20.27 9.97
CA GLY A 156 17.55 21.69 10.20
C GLY A 156 18.84 22.46 10.38
N VAL A 157 18.82 23.35 11.36
CA VAL A 157 19.89 24.34 11.53
C VAL A 157 20.05 24.75 12.97
N VAL A 158 21.31 24.93 13.35
CA VAL A 158 21.71 25.60 14.56
C VAL A 158 22.29 26.96 14.18
N VAL A 159 21.71 28.02 14.71
CA VAL A 159 22.23 29.38 14.59
C VAL A 159 22.71 29.82 15.96
N GLU A 160 23.99 30.13 16.09
CA GLU A 160 24.62 30.60 17.32
C GLU A 160 25.26 31.96 17.10
N ARG A 161 25.29 32.79 18.14
CA ARG A 161 26.10 34.00 18.12
C ARG A 161 27.50 33.70 18.63
N THR A 162 28.51 33.99 17.82
CA THR A 162 29.92 33.82 18.18
C THR A 162 30.39 34.92 19.14
N HIS A 163 31.56 34.73 19.75
CA HIS A 163 32.11 35.67 20.74
C HIS A 163 32.38 37.08 20.18
N ASP A 164 32.63 37.20 18.88
CA ASP A 164 32.81 38.45 18.12
C ASP A 164 31.49 39.06 17.62
N GLY A 165 30.35 38.43 17.93
CA GLY A 165 29.03 38.92 17.60
C GLY A 165 28.49 38.50 16.24
N ALA A 166 29.26 37.78 15.42
CA ALA A 166 28.77 37.22 14.16
C ALA A 166 27.80 36.04 14.39
N LEU A 167 27.06 35.65 13.35
CA LEU A 167 26.25 34.44 13.36
C LEU A 167 27.04 33.26 12.79
N SER A 168 27.16 32.19 13.57
CA SER A 168 27.58 30.88 13.10
C SER A 168 26.36 30.05 12.76
N VAL A 169 26.35 29.47 11.56
CA VAL A 169 25.25 28.63 11.06
C VAL A 169 25.79 27.23 10.82
N SER A 170 25.23 26.25 11.52
CA SER A 170 25.57 24.84 11.37
C SER A 170 24.35 24.05 10.90
N HIS A 171 24.47 23.32 9.80
CA HIS A 171 23.39 22.51 9.26
C HIS A 171 23.34 21.15 9.96
N VAL A 172 22.12 20.70 10.28
CA VAL A 172 21.86 19.36 10.81
C VAL A 172 21.23 18.55 9.67
N ALA A 173 21.93 17.50 9.24
CA ALA A 173 21.40 16.60 8.21
C ALA A 173 20.33 15.67 8.79
N ALA A 174 19.32 15.32 7.98
CA ALA A 174 18.33 14.32 8.36
C ALA A 174 19.04 12.98 8.61
N GLN A 175 18.89 12.42 9.82
CA GLN A 175 19.34 11.08 10.14
C GLN A 175 18.14 10.14 10.11
N LEU A 176 17.80 9.68 8.91
CA LEU A 176 16.70 8.75 8.71
C LEU A 176 17.22 7.31 8.65
N SER A 177 16.53 6.42 9.35
CA SER A 177 16.70 4.98 9.20
C SER A 177 15.40 4.38 8.66
N ARG A 178 15.50 3.42 7.75
CA ARG A 178 14.31 2.70 7.25
C ARG A 178 14.06 1.49 8.12
N ARG A 179 12.87 1.39 8.71
CA ARG A 179 12.43 0.24 9.51
C ARG A 179 11.31 -0.51 8.81
N ILE A 180 11.28 -1.84 8.95
CA ILE A 180 10.17 -2.67 8.50
C ILE A 180 9.22 -2.86 9.68
N MET A 181 8.02 -2.32 9.53
CA MET A 181 6.93 -2.46 10.50
C MET A 181 6.02 -3.59 10.05
N VAL A 182 5.59 -4.44 10.99
CA VAL A 182 4.73 -5.59 10.70
C VAL A 182 3.44 -5.48 11.52
N LYS A 183 2.30 -5.69 10.87
CA LYS A 183 0.97 -5.67 11.47
C LYS A 183 0.23 -6.96 11.12
N HIS A 184 -0.36 -7.57 12.13
CA HIS A 184 -1.19 -8.76 12.01
C HIS A 184 -2.60 -8.41 12.44
N GLY A 185 -3.60 -8.94 11.76
CA GLY A 185 -4.99 -8.76 12.15
C GLY A 185 -5.87 -9.87 11.63
N THR A 186 -7.10 -9.87 12.13
CA THR A 186 -8.18 -10.74 11.67
C THR A 186 -9.32 -9.87 11.17
N MET A 187 -10.01 -10.32 10.14
CA MET A 187 -11.20 -9.66 9.60
C MET A 187 -12.32 -9.67 10.63
N ASP A 188 -12.95 -8.52 10.87
CA ASP A 188 -14.06 -8.35 11.81
C ASP A 188 -15.45 -8.69 11.20
N GLY A 189 -15.53 -8.79 9.87
CA GLY A 189 -16.76 -9.07 9.12
C GLY A 189 -17.46 -7.83 8.54
N ASP A 190 -17.08 -6.63 8.97
CA ASP A 190 -17.65 -5.37 8.48
C ASP A 190 -16.90 -4.89 7.23
N SER A 191 -15.57 -4.83 7.29
CA SER A 191 -14.72 -4.52 6.13
C SER A 191 -13.24 -4.78 6.40
N PHE A 192 -12.46 -5.05 5.34
CA PHE A 192 -11.00 -5.06 5.47
C PHE A 192 -10.44 -3.71 5.99
N TYR A 193 -11.04 -2.59 5.58
CA TYR A 193 -10.59 -1.26 5.99
C TYR A 193 -10.65 -1.08 7.51
N SER A 194 -11.78 -1.41 8.15
CA SER A 194 -11.94 -1.28 9.61
C SER A 194 -10.95 -2.15 10.37
N SER A 195 -10.77 -3.41 9.94
CA SER A 195 -9.84 -4.34 10.58
C SER A 195 -8.38 -3.89 10.42
N ALA A 196 -7.99 -3.39 9.25
CA ALA A 196 -6.64 -2.88 9.00
C ALA A 196 -6.32 -1.63 9.85
N VAL A 197 -7.26 -0.69 9.94
CA VAL A 197 -7.12 0.51 10.78
C VAL A 197 -7.03 0.13 12.26
N ALA A 198 -7.85 -0.82 12.72
CA ALA A 198 -7.88 -1.26 14.12
C ALA A 198 -6.52 -1.79 14.62
N VAL A 199 -5.76 -2.46 13.74
CA VAL A 199 -4.41 -2.96 14.08
C VAL A 199 -3.28 -1.96 13.77
N GLY A 200 -3.63 -0.75 13.31
CA GLY A 200 -2.71 0.35 13.07
C GLY A 200 -1.96 0.27 11.74
N VAL A 201 -2.57 -0.32 10.70
CA VAL A 201 -2.07 -0.18 9.33
C VAL A 201 -2.31 1.26 8.87
N PRO A 202 -1.29 1.97 8.33
CA PRO A 202 -1.50 3.31 7.80
C PRO A 202 -2.52 3.34 6.66
N ASN A 203 -3.46 4.30 6.69
CA ASN A 203 -4.55 4.41 5.70
C ASN A 203 -4.07 4.41 4.24
N SER A 204 -2.91 5.02 3.97
CA SER A 204 -2.33 5.08 2.63
C SER A 204 -1.98 3.71 2.05
N LEU A 205 -1.77 2.68 2.90
CA LEU A 205 -1.40 1.34 2.46
C LEU A 205 -2.60 0.42 2.21
N ILE A 206 -3.78 0.77 2.70
CA ILE A 206 -4.95 -0.13 2.65
C ILE A 206 -5.37 -0.40 1.20
N SER A 207 -5.37 0.63 0.35
CA SER A 207 -5.67 0.47 -1.09
C SER A 207 -4.62 -0.37 -1.79
N ASP A 208 -3.34 -0.17 -1.48
CA ASP A 208 -2.24 -0.92 -2.09
C ASP A 208 -2.24 -2.39 -1.66
N PHE A 209 -2.58 -2.67 -0.41
CA PHE A 209 -2.77 -4.03 0.09
C PHE A 209 -3.90 -4.74 -0.66
N ALA A 210 -5.06 -4.10 -0.76
CA ALA A 210 -6.21 -4.67 -1.47
C ALA A 210 -5.85 -4.97 -2.93
N LYS A 211 -5.16 -4.04 -3.62
CA LYS A 211 -4.67 -4.24 -4.99
C LYS A 211 -3.68 -5.39 -5.10
N ALA A 212 -2.74 -5.53 -4.15
CA ALA A 212 -1.71 -6.56 -4.16
C ALA A 212 -2.31 -7.98 -4.09
N LEU A 213 -3.44 -8.14 -3.39
CA LEU A 213 -4.10 -9.45 -3.20
C LEU A 213 -5.37 -9.64 -4.05
N ALA A 214 -5.82 -8.62 -4.78
CA ALA A 214 -7.03 -8.68 -5.61
C ALA A 214 -6.98 -9.76 -6.71
N PHE A 215 -5.78 -10.23 -7.09
CA PHE A 215 -5.63 -11.31 -8.06
C PHE A 215 -5.94 -12.69 -7.49
N ASP A 216 -5.67 -12.88 -6.20
CA ASP A 216 -5.84 -14.16 -5.52
C ASP A 216 -7.12 -14.21 -4.70
N PHE A 217 -7.65 -13.07 -4.27
CA PHE A 217 -8.86 -12.97 -3.46
C PHE A 217 -9.90 -12.02 -4.02
N ASN A 218 -11.16 -12.46 -4.05
CA ASN A 218 -12.31 -11.57 -4.11
C ASN A 218 -12.72 -11.19 -2.68
N PHE A 219 -12.31 -10.00 -2.24
CA PHE A 219 -12.58 -9.47 -0.90
C PHE A 219 -14.06 -9.43 -0.51
N GLN A 220 -15.00 -9.47 -1.45
CA GLN A 220 -16.43 -9.44 -1.15
C GLN A 220 -17.06 -10.82 -0.92
N SER A 221 -16.52 -11.86 -1.56
CA SER A 221 -17.15 -13.19 -1.55
C SER A 221 -16.31 -14.27 -0.90
N GLU A 222 -15.00 -14.06 -0.79
CA GLU A 222 -14.06 -15.06 -0.27
C GLU A 222 -13.42 -14.66 1.05
N VAL A 223 -13.64 -13.42 1.50
CA VAL A 223 -13.11 -12.90 2.76
C VAL A 223 -14.25 -12.76 3.75
N ALA A 224 -14.12 -13.43 4.88
CA ALA A 224 -15.10 -13.50 5.95
C ALA A 224 -14.49 -13.07 7.28
N ALA A 225 -15.35 -12.84 8.27
CA ALA A 225 -14.92 -12.62 9.64
C ALA A 225 -14.06 -13.80 10.13
N GLY A 226 -12.94 -13.51 10.78
CA GLY A 226 -11.98 -14.51 11.26
C GLY A 226 -10.80 -14.77 10.32
N ASP A 227 -10.87 -14.38 9.05
CA ASP A 227 -9.74 -14.52 8.12
C ASP A 227 -8.55 -13.67 8.56
N ALA A 228 -7.34 -14.22 8.50
CA ALA A 228 -6.14 -13.58 9.00
C ALA A 228 -5.41 -12.82 7.88
N PHE A 229 -4.97 -11.61 8.16
CA PHE A 229 -4.13 -10.82 7.25
C PHE A 229 -2.85 -10.34 7.94
N GLU A 230 -1.81 -10.14 7.13
CA GLU A 230 -0.54 -9.60 7.57
C GLU A 230 -0.02 -8.56 6.58
N VAL A 231 0.49 -7.46 7.12
CA VAL A 231 1.03 -6.33 6.37
C VAL A 231 2.44 -6.05 6.87
N ALA A 232 3.44 -6.05 5.97
CA ALA A 232 4.75 -5.49 6.28
C ALA A 232 5.03 -4.27 5.39
N TYR A 233 5.51 -3.18 5.99
CA TYR A 233 5.78 -1.94 5.28
C TYR A 233 7.07 -1.27 5.77
N ALA A 234 7.78 -0.63 4.83
CA ALA A 234 8.91 0.23 5.15
C ALA A 234 8.40 1.60 5.61
N GLN A 235 8.88 2.05 6.76
CA GLN A 235 8.70 3.40 7.27
C GLN A 235 10.08 4.01 7.52
N SER A 236 10.35 5.18 6.95
CA SER A 236 11.50 5.98 7.38
C SER A 236 11.20 6.56 8.75
N VAL A 237 12.15 6.46 9.68
CA VAL A 237 12.06 7.06 11.01
C VAL A 237 13.25 7.95 11.28
N ASN A 238 13.03 9.03 12.02
CA ASN A 238 14.10 9.91 12.49
C ASN A 238 14.85 9.32 13.69
N ALA A 239 15.80 10.08 14.25
CA ALA A 239 16.60 9.66 15.39
C ALA A 239 15.79 9.45 16.68
N SER A 240 14.64 10.13 16.84
CA SER A 240 13.69 9.89 17.94
C SER A 240 12.80 8.66 17.70
N GLY A 241 12.85 8.04 16.52
CA GLY A 241 12.03 6.89 16.15
C GLY A 241 10.64 7.27 15.62
N GLU A 242 10.38 8.55 15.38
CA GLU A 242 9.12 9.03 14.82
C GLU A 242 9.08 8.78 13.31
N ALA A 243 7.89 8.44 12.80
CA ALA A 243 7.68 8.18 11.38
C ALA A 243 7.81 9.45 10.54
N VAL A 244 8.58 9.36 9.45
CA VAL A 244 8.84 10.45 8.51
C VAL A 244 8.51 9.98 7.09
N GLY A 245 7.71 10.77 6.38
CA GLY A 245 7.34 10.48 5.00
C GLY A 245 6.33 9.33 4.85
N ALA A 246 5.94 9.07 3.60
CA ALA A 246 4.94 8.04 3.30
C ALA A 246 5.52 6.63 3.50
N PRO A 247 4.78 5.71 4.15
CA PRO A 247 5.18 4.31 4.23
C PRO A 247 5.05 3.65 2.86
N ILE A 248 5.82 2.58 2.66
CA ILE A 248 5.81 1.78 1.43
C ILE A 248 5.45 0.35 1.79
N LEU A 249 4.36 -0.18 1.23
CA LEU A 249 3.98 -1.58 1.40
C LEU A 249 5.07 -2.48 0.82
N LEU A 250 5.55 -3.46 1.59
CA LEU A 250 6.56 -4.41 1.15
C LEU A 250 6.00 -5.82 1.01
N TYR A 251 5.04 -6.18 1.84
CA TYR A 251 4.45 -7.51 1.91
C TYR A 251 2.98 -7.42 2.29
N ALA A 252 2.20 -8.30 1.67
CA ALA A 252 0.80 -8.51 1.99
C ALA A 252 0.51 -10.01 2.00
N SER A 253 -0.22 -10.49 3.01
CA SER A 253 -0.82 -11.82 2.98
C SER A 253 -2.21 -11.84 3.54
N LEU A 254 -2.96 -12.82 3.08
CA LEU A 254 -4.31 -13.11 3.53
C LEU A 254 -4.49 -14.62 3.55
N THR A 255 -5.05 -15.11 4.64
CA THR A 255 -5.35 -16.51 4.88
C THR A 255 -6.81 -16.64 5.24
N THR A 256 -7.50 -17.41 4.43
CA THR A 256 -8.92 -17.78 4.61
C THR A 256 -9.00 -19.26 4.95
N GLU A 257 -10.19 -19.77 5.29
CA GLU A 257 -10.40 -21.21 5.50
C GLU A 257 -9.98 -22.07 4.29
N SER A 258 -10.14 -21.53 3.08
CA SER A 258 -9.97 -22.30 1.83
C SER A 258 -8.59 -22.15 1.18
N LYS A 259 -7.92 -21.01 1.42
CA LYS A 259 -6.64 -20.68 0.76
C LYS A 259 -5.87 -19.59 1.49
N SER A 260 -4.56 -19.56 1.24
CA SER A 260 -3.63 -18.52 1.66
C SER A 260 -2.85 -18.02 0.45
N ALA A 261 -2.61 -16.71 0.39
CA ALA A 261 -1.67 -16.13 -0.57
C ALA A 261 -0.84 -15.04 0.10
N SER A 262 0.37 -14.87 -0.42
CA SER A 262 1.30 -13.86 0.06
C SER A 262 2.14 -13.30 -1.07
N VAL A 263 2.34 -11.99 -1.06
CA VAL A 263 3.04 -11.26 -2.12
C VAL A 263 4.05 -10.27 -1.57
N TYR A 264 5.13 -10.09 -2.31
CA TYR A 264 6.28 -9.25 -1.97
C TYR A 264 6.48 -8.20 -3.07
N ARG A 265 6.72 -6.95 -2.66
CA ARG A 265 7.01 -5.84 -3.58
C ARG A 265 8.49 -5.88 -3.98
N PHE A 266 8.78 -5.89 -5.27
CA PHE A 266 10.16 -5.87 -5.78
C PHE A 266 10.24 -5.14 -7.12
N ALA A 267 11.35 -4.44 -7.37
CA ALA A 267 11.62 -3.73 -8.61
C ALA A 267 12.78 -4.40 -9.36
N PRO A 268 12.51 -5.21 -10.41
CA PRO A 268 13.55 -5.86 -11.19
C PRO A 268 14.40 -4.82 -11.95
N ASP A 269 15.73 -5.00 -11.95
CA ASP A 269 16.68 -4.14 -12.68
C ASP A 269 16.57 -2.63 -12.39
N GLY A 270 16.01 -2.26 -11.22
CA GLY A 270 15.74 -0.86 -10.88
C GLY A 270 14.58 -0.24 -11.67
N GLY A 271 13.76 -1.06 -12.33
CA GLY A 271 12.54 -0.67 -13.01
C GLY A 271 11.38 -0.35 -12.06
N ALA A 272 10.15 -0.49 -12.55
CA ALA A 272 8.97 -0.26 -11.74
C ALA A 272 8.79 -1.36 -10.67
N ASP A 273 8.19 -1.00 -9.54
CA ASP A 273 7.81 -1.96 -8.51
C ASP A 273 6.69 -2.88 -9.03
N GLU A 274 6.90 -4.19 -8.91
CA GLU A 274 5.95 -5.26 -9.18
C GLU A 274 5.72 -6.12 -7.93
N TRP A 275 4.73 -7.00 -8.01
CA TRP A 275 4.39 -7.94 -6.94
C TRP A 275 4.80 -9.36 -7.34
N PHE A 276 5.45 -10.08 -6.44
CA PHE A 276 5.92 -11.45 -6.64
C PHE A 276 5.46 -12.35 -5.51
N ASP A 277 5.19 -13.61 -5.82
CA ASP A 277 5.00 -14.63 -4.77
C ASP A 277 6.35 -15.02 -4.12
N SER A 278 6.31 -15.87 -3.11
CA SER A 278 7.51 -16.29 -2.35
C SER A 278 8.57 -17.00 -3.20
N SER A 279 8.22 -17.49 -4.40
CA SER A 279 9.14 -18.13 -5.34
C SER A 279 9.77 -17.16 -6.33
N GLY A 280 9.43 -15.87 -6.28
CA GLY A 280 9.90 -14.87 -7.24
C GLY A 280 9.14 -14.90 -8.55
N ARG A 281 7.93 -15.47 -8.58
CA ARG A 281 7.05 -15.43 -9.75
C ARG A 281 6.17 -14.18 -9.68
N SER A 282 6.16 -13.37 -10.74
CA SER A 282 5.32 -12.17 -10.79
C SER A 282 3.84 -12.55 -10.69
N ILE A 283 3.09 -11.84 -9.85
CA ILE A 283 1.63 -11.97 -9.74
C ILE A 283 0.88 -10.95 -10.60
N VAL A 284 1.60 -10.09 -11.34
CA VAL A 284 1.02 -9.19 -12.32
C VAL A 284 0.44 -10.04 -13.46
N ARG A 285 -0.86 -10.32 -13.35
CA ARG A 285 -1.63 -11.03 -14.37
C ARG A 285 -2.04 -10.05 -15.46
N ALA A 286 -1.97 -10.50 -16.72
CA ALA A 286 -2.18 -9.68 -17.92
C ALA A 286 -3.45 -8.81 -17.90
N LEU A 287 -4.54 -9.23 -17.21
CA LEU A 287 -5.78 -8.46 -17.05
C LEU A 287 -6.50 -8.75 -15.70
N MET A 288 -7.17 -7.75 -15.13
CA MET A 288 -8.14 -7.86 -14.04
C MET A 288 -9.39 -8.60 -14.54
N ARG A 289 -9.91 -9.52 -13.73
CA ARG A 289 -11.12 -10.30 -14.07
C ARG A 289 -12.41 -9.47 -14.02
N THR A 290 -12.47 -8.49 -13.11
CA THR A 290 -13.64 -7.64 -12.91
C THR A 290 -13.21 -6.19 -12.98
N PRO A 291 -13.46 -5.49 -14.11
CA PRO A 291 -13.06 -4.08 -14.30
C PRO A 291 -14.04 -3.07 -13.68
N VAL A 292 -14.87 -3.49 -12.71
CA VAL A 292 -15.88 -2.64 -12.07
C VAL A 292 -16.16 -3.12 -10.65
N ASP A 293 -16.29 -2.19 -9.70
CA ASP A 293 -16.57 -2.51 -8.30
C ASP A 293 -18.08 -2.74 -8.07
N GLY A 294 -18.43 -3.77 -7.30
CA GLY A 294 -19.80 -3.99 -6.81
C GLY A 294 -20.84 -4.39 -7.87
N ALA A 295 -20.42 -4.82 -9.07
CA ALA A 295 -21.34 -5.26 -10.11
C ALA A 295 -21.61 -6.77 -10.06
N ARG A 296 -22.83 -7.18 -10.42
CA ARG A 296 -23.17 -8.61 -10.58
C ARG A 296 -22.95 -9.06 -12.02
N VAL A 297 -22.39 -10.25 -12.23
CA VAL A 297 -22.40 -10.88 -13.55
C VAL A 297 -23.82 -11.28 -13.91
N THR A 298 -24.35 -10.70 -14.98
CA THR A 298 -25.71 -10.96 -15.47
C THR A 298 -25.75 -11.85 -16.69
N SER A 299 -24.69 -11.83 -17.50
CA SER A 299 -24.53 -12.70 -18.66
C SER A 299 -23.06 -13.06 -18.81
N LYS A 300 -22.78 -14.35 -18.99
CA LYS A 300 -21.42 -14.87 -19.23
C LYS A 300 -21.12 -14.90 -20.73
N PHE A 301 -19.86 -15.07 -21.09
CA PHE A 301 -19.45 -15.34 -22.47
C PHE A 301 -20.07 -16.67 -22.96
N GLY A 302 -20.42 -16.74 -24.25
CA GLY A 302 -20.87 -17.98 -24.89
C GLY A 302 -22.18 -17.87 -25.67
N LEU A 303 -22.58 -18.97 -26.32
CA LEU A 303 -23.81 -19.04 -27.11
C LEU A 303 -25.03 -18.96 -26.19
N ARG A 304 -25.93 -18.01 -26.45
CA ARG A 304 -27.19 -17.87 -25.72
C ARG A 304 -28.37 -17.75 -26.67
N PHE A 305 -29.53 -18.23 -26.21
CA PHE A 305 -30.79 -18.09 -26.92
C PHE A 305 -31.27 -16.64 -26.86
N HIS A 306 -31.53 -16.02 -28.01
CA HIS A 306 -32.05 -14.65 -28.07
C HIS A 306 -33.57 -14.67 -27.87
N PRO A 307 -34.12 -14.19 -26.73
CA PRO A 307 -35.52 -14.40 -26.36
C PRO A 307 -36.52 -13.74 -27.32
N ILE A 308 -36.08 -12.76 -28.12
CA ILE A 308 -36.94 -12.01 -29.06
C ILE A 308 -36.78 -12.52 -30.51
N LEU A 309 -35.65 -13.13 -30.86
CA LEU A 309 -35.31 -13.48 -32.25
C LEU A 309 -35.26 -15.00 -32.48
N HIS A 310 -35.43 -15.80 -31.43
CA HIS A 310 -35.48 -17.27 -31.43
C HIS A 310 -34.29 -17.97 -32.12
N PHE A 311 -33.09 -17.36 -32.13
CA PHE A 311 -31.85 -18.01 -32.57
C PHE A 311 -30.73 -17.91 -31.52
N MET A 312 -29.75 -18.82 -31.60
CA MET A 312 -28.57 -18.82 -30.74
C MET A 312 -27.58 -17.75 -31.23
N LYS A 313 -27.29 -16.76 -30.39
CA LYS A 313 -26.31 -15.70 -30.67
C LYS A 313 -25.16 -15.79 -29.67
N LEU A 314 -23.94 -15.65 -30.16
CA LEU A 314 -22.75 -15.55 -29.30
C LEU A 314 -22.81 -14.25 -28.51
N HIS A 315 -22.70 -14.38 -27.20
CA HIS A 315 -22.37 -13.28 -26.31
C HIS A 315 -20.85 -13.18 -26.23
N GLY A 316 -20.27 -12.21 -26.94
CA GLY A 316 -18.82 -12.09 -27.14
C GLY A 316 -18.05 -11.49 -25.96
N GLY A 317 -18.67 -11.43 -24.77
CA GLY A 317 -18.12 -10.79 -23.58
C GLY A 317 -18.88 -11.19 -22.31
N ILE A 318 -18.69 -10.43 -21.24
CA ILE A 318 -19.37 -10.58 -19.96
C ILE A 318 -20.14 -9.31 -19.66
N ASP A 319 -21.37 -9.46 -19.18
CA ASP A 319 -22.22 -8.33 -18.75
C ASP A 319 -22.16 -8.18 -17.24
N PHE A 320 -21.61 -7.06 -16.77
CA PHE A 320 -21.59 -6.66 -15.36
C PHE A 320 -22.68 -5.61 -15.11
N ALA A 321 -23.76 -5.96 -14.43
CA ALA A 321 -24.82 -5.01 -14.09
C ALA A 321 -24.48 -4.25 -12.81
N ALA A 322 -24.55 -2.93 -12.91
CA ALA A 322 -24.44 -1.99 -11.80
C ALA A 322 -25.21 -0.69 -12.16
N PRO A 323 -25.50 0.18 -11.19
CA PRO A 323 -26.14 1.47 -11.45
C PRO A 323 -25.36 2.33 -12.48
N ILE A 324 -26.08 3.22 -13.19
CA ILE A 324 -25.43 4.23 -14.04
C ILE A 324 -24.52 5.10 -13.17
N GLY A 325 -23.32 5.39 -13.65
CA GLY A 325 -22.32 6.18 -12.93
C GLY A 325 -21.29 5.37 -12.15
N THR A 326 -21.47 4.05 -11.99
CA THR A 326 -20.47 3.19 -11.33
C THR A 326 -19.13 3.24 -12.08
N PRO A 327 -17.99 3.50 -11.41
CA PRO A 327 -16.68 3.57 -12.05
C PRO A 327 -16.29 2.29 -12.80
N ILE A 328 -15.71 2.46 -14.00
CA ILE A 328 -15.09 1.40 -14.80
C ILE A 328 -13.58 1.63 -14.81
N TYR A 329 -12.80 0.57 -14.60
CA TYR A 329 -11.35 0.60 -14.55
C TYR A 329 -10.71 -0.18 -15.71
N ALA A 330 -9.53 0.25 -16.14
CA ALA A 330 -8.72 -0.49 -17.10
C ALA A 330 -8.30 -1.83 -16.50
N SER A 331 -8.70 -2.94 -17.13
CA SER A 331 -8.34 -4.27 -16.65
C SER A 331 -6.85 -4.57 -16.81
N GLY A 332 -6.11 -3.88 -17.66
CA GLY A 332 -4.66 -4.00 -17.77
C GLY A 332 -4.03 -2.68 -18.18
N SER A 333 -2.72 -2.55 -17.99
CA SER A 333 -1.97 -1.39 -18.50
C SER A 333 -1.95 -1.42 -20.03
N GLY A 334 -2.01 -0.26 -20.68
CA GLY A 334 -2.04 -0.20 -22.13
C GLY A 334 -2.23 1.20 -22.70
N VAL A 335 -2.49 1.26 -24.01
CA VAL A 335 -2.76 2.50 -24.75
C VAL A 335 -4.19 2.46 -25.31
N ILE A 336 -4.95 3.53 -25.08
CA ILE A 336 -6.30 3.70 -25.59
C ILE A 336 -6.23 3.79 -27.13
N GLU A 337 -6.83 2.84 -27.83
CA GLU A 337 -6.93 2.86 -29.29
C GLU A 337 -8.19 3.59 -29.75
N TRP A 338 -9.25 3.52 -28.95
CA TRP A 338 -10.54 4.14 -29.25
C TRP A 338 -11.22 4.60 -27.97
N ALA A 339 -11.82 5.79 -28.00
CA ALA A 339 -12.68 6.32 -26.94
C ALA A 339 -13.73 7.26 -27.56
N ALA A 340 -14.82 6.69 -28.05
CA ALA A 340 -15.91 7.42 -28.69
C ALA A 340 -17.19 6.58 -28.82
N PHE A 341 -18.31 7.22 -29.13
CA PHE A 341 -19.57 6.54 -29.45
C PHE A 341 -19.44 5.70 -30.74
N LYS A 342 -19.93 4.45 -30.72
CA LYS A 342 -19.86 3.51 -31.86
C LYS A 342 -21.14 2.66 -31.98
N GLY A 343 -22.17 3.24 -32.59
CA GLY A 343 -23.39 2.53 -33.00
C GLY A 343 -24.02 1.70 -31.87
N ALA A 344 -24.26 0.41 -32.12
CA ALA A 344 -24.87 -0.50 -31.16
C ALA A 344 -24.03 -0.70 -29.88
N ASN A 345 -22.72 -0.44 -29.91
CA ASN A 345 -21.85 -0.57 -28.73
C ASN A 345 -21.99 0.60 -27.76
N GLY A 346 -22.62 1.71 -28.17
CA GLY A 346 -22.71 2.93 -27.37
C GLY A 346 -21.36 3.62 -27.24
N ASN A 347 -21.13 4.30 -26.12
CA ASN A 347 -19.81 4.81 -25.77
C ASN A 347 -18.87 3.63 -25.50
N LEU A 348 -17.79 3.57 -26.27
CA LEU A 348 -16.85 2.47 -26.30
C LEU A 348 -15.45 2.97 -25.97
N VAL A 349 -14.76 2.26 -25.08
CA VAL A 349 -13.29 2.31 -24.96
C VAL A 349 -12.70 1.00 -25.50
N VAL A 350 -11.67 1.10 -26.33
CA VAL A 350 -10.80 -0.02 -26.73
C VAL A 350 -9.40 0.28 -26.22
N LEU A 351 -8.85 -0.66 -25.45
CA LEU A 351 -7.54 -0.57 -24.85
C LEU A 351 -6.65 -1.68 -25.41
N ARG A 352 -5.51 -1.32 -26.02
CA ARG A 352 -4.48 -2.28 -26.43
C ARG A 352 -3.42 -2.40 -25.36
N HIS A 353 -3.16 -3.62 -24.96
CA HIS A 353 -2.16 -3.97 -23.96
C HIS A 353 -0.79 -4.21 -24.61
N ASP A 354 0.27 -4.10 -23.81
CA ASP A 354 1.64 -4.24 -24.31
C ASP A 354 1.95 -5.67 -24.82
N ASN A 355 1.16 -6.68 -24.43
CA ASN A 355 1.23 -8.06 -24.93
C ASN A 355 0.40 -8.31 -26.21
N GLY A 356 -0.17 -7.27 -26.82
CA GLY A 356 -0.96 -7.36 -28.05
C GLY A 356 -2.43 -7.75 -27.86
N TRP A 357 -2.89 -7.98 -26.63
CA TRP A 357 -4.30 -8.20 -26.34
C TRP A 357 -5.08 -6.88 -26.39
N GLN A 358 -6.39 -6.98 -26.58
CA GLN A 358 -7.29 -5.84 -26.49
C GLN A 358 -8.39 -6.10 -25.47
N THR A 359 -8.81 -5.04 -24.77
CA THR A 359 -10.01 -5.04 -23.94
C THR A 359 -10.98 -3.96 -24.37
N LEU A 360 -12.26 -4.31 -24.37
CA LEU A 360 -13.33 -3.44 -24.83
C LEU A 360 -14.34 -3.21 -23.71
N TYR A 361 -14.74 -1.96 -23.54
CA TYR A 361 -15.67 -1.51 -22.51
C TYR A 361 -16.83 -0.78 -23.19
N LEU A 362 -17.99 -1.43 -23.25
CA LEU A 362 -19.16 -0.98 -24.01
C LEU A 362 -20.25 -0.40 -23.10
N HIS A 363 -21.23 0.25 -23.74
CA HIS A 363 -22.43 0.81 -23.13
C HIS A 363 -22.17 1.88 -22.06
N MET A 364 -20.99 2.49 -22.06
CA MET A 364 -20.55 3.44 -21.03
C MET A 364 -21.45 4.69 -21.00
N ASN A 365 -21.58 5.33 -19.84
CA ASN A 365 -22.27 6.62 -19.70
C ASN A 365 -21.35 7.76 -20.13
N ARG A 366 -20.13 7.78 -19.57
CA ARG A 366 -19.16 8.85 -19.72
C ARG A 366 -17.73 8.30 -19.66
N PHE A 367 -16.81 8.96 -20.37
CA PHE A 367 -15.37 8.71 -20.27
C PHE A 367 -14.75 9.54 -19.13
N ALA A 368 -13.78 8.96 -18.42
CA ALA A 368 -13.02 9.71 -17.41
C ALA A 368 -12.14 10.81 -18.06
N PRO A 369 -11.75 11.86 -17.33
CA PRO A 369 -10.86 12.89 -17.86
C PRO A 369 -9.55 12.31 -18.40
N GLY A 370 -9.13 12.76 -19.58
CA GLY A 370 -7.87 12.31 -20.21
C GLY A 370 -7.96 11.00 -20.99
N ILE A 371 -9.13 10.35 -21.02
CA ILE A 371 -9.35 9.13 -21.81
C ILE A 371 -9.66 9.50 -23.25
N ALA A 372 -8.65 9.38 -24.12
CA ALA A 372 -8.71 9.65 -25.55
C ALA A 372 -7.74 8.73 -26.32
N PRO A 373 -7.92 8.52 -27.64
CA PRO A 373 -6.97 7.75 -28.44
C PRO A 373 -5.52 8.23 -28.27
N GLY A 374 -4.60 7.30 -28.05
CA GLY A 374 -3.19 7.54 -27.79
C GLY A 374 -2.82 7.74 -26.31
N ALA A 375 -3.80 7.93 -25.41
CA ALA A 375 -3.53 8.03 -23.98
C ALA A 375 -3.04 6.69 -23.40
N ARG A 376 -1.99 6.73 -22.57
CA ARG A 376 -1.53 5.56 -21.80
C ARG A 376 -2.28 5.51 -20.47
N VAL A 377 -2.73 4.32 -20.10
CA VAL A 377 -3.43 4.06 -18.83
C VAL A 377 -2.77 2.91 -18.09
N SER A 378 -2.76 2.98 -16.77
CA SER A 378 -2.32 1.89 -15.90
C SER A 378 -3.49 0.96 -15.59
N GLN A 379 -3.20 -0.32 -15.34
CA GLN A 379 -4.17 -1.24 -14.76
C GLN A 379 -4.80 -0.66 -13.49
N GLY A 380 -6.12 -0.80 -13.33
CA GLY A 380 -6.88 -0.25 -12.21
C GLY A 380 -7.15 1.26 -12.30
N GLN A 381 -6.65 1.97 -13.32
CA GLN A 381 -6.99 3.37 -13.55
C GLN A 381 -8.44 3.49 -14.02
N GLN A 382 -9.20 4.44 -13.47
CA GLN A 382 -10.57 4.70 -13.92
C GLN A 382 -10.58 5.23 -15.35
N ILE A 383 -11.36 4.59 -16.22
CA ILE A 383 -11.50 4.95 -17.65
C ILE A 383 -12.89 5.50 -17.99
N GLY A 384 -13.87 5.35 -17.10
CA GLY A 384 -15.19 5.94 -17.26
C GLY A 384 -16.20 5.41 -16.27
N GLU A 385 -17.45 5.39 -16.69
CA GLU A 385 -18.60 5.05 -15.85
C GLU A 385 -19.60 4.15 -16.59
N ILE A 386 -20.22 3.22 -15.87
CA ILE A 386 -21.31 2.37 -16.38
C ILE A 386 -22.45 3.25 -16.89
N GLY A 387 -23.03 2.83 -18.01
CA GLY A 387 -24.21 3.45 -18.59
C GLY A 387 -25.17 2.45 -19.19
N THR A 388 -25.93 2.93 -20.17
CA THR A 388 -26.85 2.11 -20.95
C THR A 388 -26.92 2.62 -22.39
N THR A 389 -25.81 3.16 -22.91
CA THR A 389 -25.75 3.75 -24.25
C THR A 389 -25.69 2.68 -25.34
N GLY A 390 -26.11 3.03 -26.55
CA GLY A 390 -26.19 2.07 -27.66
C GLY A 390 -27.34 1.07 -27.48
N ARG A 391 -27.15 -0.17 -27.93
CA ARG A 391 -28.16 -1.23 -27.83
C ARG A 391 -27.99 -2.00 -26.52
N SER A 392 -28.60 -1.45 -25.47
CA SER A 392 -28.62 -2.03 -24.13
C SER A 392 -30.06 -2.19 -23.62
N THR A 393 -30.34 -3.23 -22.83
CA THR A 393 -31.64 -3.46 -22.18
C THR A 393 -31.71 -2.84 -20.78
N GLY A 394 -30.60 -2.38 -20.22
CA GLY A 394 -30.53 -1.76 -18.90
C GLY A 394 -29.09 -1.46 -18.47
N PRO A 395 -28.87 -0.78 -17.34
CA PRO A 395 -27.53 -0.39 -16.90
C PRO A 395 -26.59 -1.57 -16.68
N HIS A 396 -25.53 -1.66 -17.51
CA HIS A 396 -24.48 -2.67 -17.40
C HIS A 396 -23.22 -2.25 -18.19
N LEU A 397 -22.09 -2.85 -17.83
CA LEU A 397 -20.88 -2.88 -18.65
C LEU A 397 -20.85 -4.20 -19.43
N HIS A 398 -20.76 -4.11 -20.76
CA HIS A 398 -20.38 -5.25 -21.59
C HIS A 398 -18.86 -5.21 -21.80
N TYR A 399 -18.17 -6.22 -21.28
CA TYR A 399 -16.71 -6.32 -21.26
C TYR A 399 -16.24 -7.46 -22.17
N GLU A 400 -15.37 -7.16 -23.12
CA GLU A 400 -14.79 -8.15 -24.03
C GLU A 400 -13.27 -8.19 -23.88
N VAL A 401 -12.68 -9.37 -24.09
CA VAL A 401 -11.24 -9.55 -24.25
C VAL A 401 -10.98 -10.17 -25.60
N HIS A 402 -10.07 -9.58 -26.38
CA HIS A 402 -9.68 -10.07 -27.69
C HIS A 402 -8.20 -10.45 -27.68
N ILE A 403 -7.90 -11.65 -28.18
CA ILE A 403 -6.54 -12.16 -28.36
C ILE A 403 -6.36 -12.44 -29.85
N ASN A 404 -5.38 -11.82 -30.49
CA ASN A 404 -5.13 -11.94 -31.94
C ASN A 404 -6.38 -11.62 -32.80
N GLY A 405 -7.23 -10.70 -32.35
CA GLY A 405 -8.46 -10.30 -33.04
C GLY A 405 -9.67 -11.21 -32.79
N GLU A 406 -9.53 -12.30 -32.01
CA GLU A 406 -10.63 -13.18 -31.65
C GLU A 406 -11.18 -12.89 -30.25
N ARG A 407 -12.51 -12.89 -30.11
CA ARG A 407 -13.18 -12.75 -28.81
C ARG A 407 -13.03 -14.03 -28.02
N VAL A 408 -12.51 -13.93 -26.81
CA VAL A 408 -12.32 -15.07 -25.90
C VAL A 408 -13.14 -14.88 -24.63
N ASP A 409 -13.44 -15.98 -23.94
CA ASP A 409 -14.12 -15.92 -22.64
C ASP A 409 -13.21 -15.24 -21.61
N PRO A 410 -13.52 -14.03 -21.12
CA PRO A 410 -12.66 -13.37 -20.15
C PRO A 410 -12.50 -14.14 -18.83
N LEU A 411 -13.45 -15.02 -18.47
CA LEU A 411 -13.33 -15.90 -17.29
C LEU A 411 -12.44 -17.12 -17.56
N GLY A 412 -12.31 -17.52 -18.83
CA GLY A 412 -11.55 -18.69 -19.29
C GLY A 412 -10.10 -18.39 -19.64
N ILE A 413 -9.71 -17.12 -19.75
CA ILE A 413 -8.33 -16.74 -20.01
C ILE A 413 -7.46 -17.14 -18.83
N GLN A 414 -6.56 -18.09 -19.10
CA GLN A 414 -5.40 -18.27 -18.25
C GLN A 414 -4.43 -17.15 -18.59
N THR A 415 -4.40 -16.13 -17.73
CA THR A 415 -3.38 -15.09 -17.81
C THR A 415 -2.03 -15.77 -17.71
N GLU A 416 -1.13 -15.55 -18.67
CA GLU A 416 0.22 -16.15 -18.65
C GLU A 416 0.82 -16.01 -17.25
N ALA A 417 1.39 -17.10 -16.73
CA ALA A 417 2.06 -17.10 -15.44
C ALA A 417 3.09 -15.98 -15.45
N GLY A 418 2.98 -15.02 -14.53
CA GLY A 418 3.88 -13.87 -14.52
C GLY A 418 5.32 -14.35 -14.52
N LYS A 419 6.18 -13.64 -15.25
CA LYS A 419 7.58 -14.00 -15.44
C LYS A 419 8.22 -14.33 -14.08
N THR A 420 8.88 -15.48 -14.00
CA THR A 420 9.68 -15.83 -12.83
C THR A 420 11.01 -15.10 -12.90
N LEU A 421 11.44 -14.51 -11.78
CA LEU A 421 12.75 -13.92 -11.67
C LEU A 421 13.83 -14.98 -11.80
N GLU A 422 14.92 -14.65 -12.47
CA GLU A 422 16.05 -15.54 -12.70
C GLU A 422 17.37 -14.84 -12.41
N GLY A 423 18.43 -15.62 -12.19
CA GLY A 423 19.80 -15.11 -12.03
C GLY A 423 19.96 -14.07 -10.92
N ALA A 424 20.61 -12.95 -11.24
CA ALA A 424 20.90 -11.89 -10.27
C ALA A 424 19.63 -11.25 -9.68
N GLN A 425 18.54 -11.20 -10.46
CA GLN A 425 17.27 -10.63 -9.99
C GLN A 425 16.59 -11.52 -8.95
N LEU A 426 16.60 -12.85 -9.16
CA LEU A 426 16.09 -13.80 -8.17
C LEU A 426 16.88 -13.71 -6.86
N ILE A 427 18.21 -13.65 -6.92
CA ILE A 427 19.06 -13.52 -5.72
C ILE A 427 18.76 -12.21 -4.97
N ALA A 428 18.59 -11.10 -5.69
CA ALA A 428 18.24 -9.81 -5.08
C ALA A 428 16.84 -9.84 -4.44
N PHE A 429 15.88 -10.50 -5.09
CA PHE A 429 14.54 -10.72 -4.58
C PHE A 429 14.55 -11.59 -3.31
N GLU A 430 15.24 -12.73 -3.31
CA GLU A 430 15.35 -13.61 -2.15
C GLU A 430 15.97 -12.88 -0.95
N LYS A 431 17.03 -12.09 -1.16
CA LYS A 431 17.61 -11.26 -0.10
C LYS A 431 16.64 -10.20 0.44
N LEU A 432 15.74 -9.67 -0.39
CA LEU A 432 14.69 -8.77 0.07
C LEU A 432 13.63 -9.53 0.87
N ARG A 433 13.11 -10.63 0.31
CA ARG A 433 12.13 -11.52 0.94
C ARG A 433 12.60 -11.96 2.32
N ASP A 434 13.82 -12.47 2.43
CA ASP A 434 14.37 -12.99 3.68
C ASP A 434 14.50 -11.88 4.75
N ARG A 435 14.86 -10.64 4.36
CA ARG A 435 14.87 -9.50 5.30
C ARG A 435 13.48 -9.16 5.82
N ILE A 436 12.48 -9.24 4.95
CA ILE A 436 11.08 -9.02 5.34
C ILE A 436 10.64 -10.15 6.27
N ASP A 437 10.88 -11.41 5.91
CA ASP A 437 10.47 -12.58 6.68
C ASP A 437 11.11 -12.65 8.07
N VAL A 438 12.39 -12.28 8.19
CA VAL A 438 13.06 -12.12 9.51
C VAL A 438 12.36 -11.04 10.34
N SER A 439 11.99 -9.92 9.73
CA SER A 439 11.30 -8.82 10.42
C SER A 439 9.89 -9.23 10.87
N ARG A 440 9.20 -10.04 10.04
CA ARG A 440 7.90 -10.64 10.32
C ARG A 440 7.99 -11.57 11.53
N ALA A 441 8.84 -12.58 11.46
CA ALA A 441 9.02 -13.55 12.53
C ALA A 441 9.43 -12.92 13.88
N ALA A 442 10.24 -11.85 13.85
CA ALA A 442 10.66 -11.15 15.07
C ALA A 442 9.55 -10.33 15.74
N GLN A 443 8.51 -9.93 15.01
CA GLN A 443 7.40 -9.10 15.50
C GLN A 443 6.10 -9.90 15.72
N THR A 444 6.16 -11.22 15.60
CA THR A 444 5.05 -12.15 15.92
C THR A 444 5.11 -12.65 17.37
N ASN A 445 6.23 -12.44 18.08
CA ASN A 445 6.39 -12.71 19.53
C ASN A 445 6.29 -11.41 20.33
#